data_AF-A0A2H0WX50-F1
#
_entry.id   AF-A0A2H0WX50-F1
#
_cell.length_a   1.000
_cell.length_b   1.000
_cell.length_c   1.000
_cell.angle_alpha   90.00
_cell.angle_beta   90.00
_cell.angle_gamma   90.00
#
_symmetry.space_group_name_H-M   'P 1'
#
loop_
_entity.id
_entity.type
_entity.pdbx_description
1 polymer ?
#
loop_
_entity_poly.entity_id
_entity_poly.type
_entity_poly.pdbx_seq_one_letter_code
_entity_poly.pdbx_strand_id
1 'polypeptide(L)' 'ARFDPGWEGRAVMELGNLGIMPVVLYSGMRICALTFETLSSPCETVYLKKKGQKYGGQETPRASRITEEFNK' A
#
# COMPACT_ATOMS: atom_id res chain seq x y z
N ALA A 1 3.18 6.29 -3.67
CA ALA A 1 2.57 4.94 -3.72
C ALA A 1 1.25 5.01 -4.46
N ARG A 2 0.84 3.95 -5.15
CA ARG A 2 -0.46 3.84 -5.82
C ARG A 2 -1.30 2.79 -5.10
N PHE A 3 -2.56 3.12 -4.84
CA PHE A 3 -3.57 2.17 -4.36
C PHE A 3 -4.51 1.86 -5.52
N ASP A 4 -4.68 0.57 -5.83
CA ASP A 4 -5.49 0.17 -6.97
C ASP A 4 -7.00 0.20 -6.64
N PRO A 5 -7.88 0.41 -7.64
CA PRO A 5 -9.33 0.40 -7.45
C PRO A 5 -9.82 -0.87 -6.77
N GLY A 6 -10.64 -0.71 -5.73
CA GLY A 6 -11.13 -1.79 -4.89
C GLY A 6 -10.05 -2.48 -4.06
N TRP A 7 -8.93 -1.80 -3.77
CA TRP A 7 -8.04 -2.15 -2.67
C TRP A 7 -8.71 -1.87 -1.32
N GLU A 8 -8.43 -2.72 -0.35
CA GLU A 8 -8.93 -2.60 1.02
C GLU A 8 -7.79 -3.01 1.98
N GLY A 9 -7.57 -2.22 3.02
CA GLY A 9 -6.59 -2.52 4.07
C GLY A 9 -5.99 -1.27 4.70
N ARG A 10 -4.95 -1.47 5.52
CA ARG A 10 -4.11 -0.42 6.08
C ARG A 10 -2.90 -0.21 5.19
N ALA A 11 -2.66 1.05 4.83
CA ALA A 11 -1.52 1.42 4.00
C ALA A 11 -0.20 1.09 4.71
N VAL A 12 0.68 0.35 4.03
CA VAL A 12 2.06 0.16 4.47
C VAL A 12 2.88 1.36 4.06
N MET A 13 3.69 1.88 4.98
CA MET A 13 4.60 2.98 4.72
C MET A 13 6.04 2.50 4.76
N GLU A 14 6.80 2.84 3.73
CA GLU A 14 8.25 2.71 3.70
C GLU A 14 8.83 4.09 4.05
N LEU A 15 9.55 4.18 5.17
CA LEU A 15 10.11 5.44 5.67
C LEU A 15 11.64 5.35 5.61
N GLY A 16 12.25 6.27 4.87
CA GLY A 16 13.70 6.43 4.81
C GLY A 16 14.10 7.80 5.35
N ASN A 17 15.07 7.82 6.27
CA ASN A 17 15.69 9.08 6.70
C ASN A 17 16.93 9.35 5.84
N LEU A 18 16.84 10.33 4.94
CA LEU A 18 17.95 10.76 4.09
C LEU A 18 18.81 11.87 4.74
N GLY A 19 18.38 12.40 5.89
CA GLY A 19 19.11 13.41 6.64
C GLY A 19 20.21 12.81 7.51
N ILE A 20 21.14 13.65 7.94
CA ILE A 20 22.23 13.26 8.87
C ILE A 20 21.76 13.16 10.32
N MET A 21 20.59 13.72 10.65
CA MET A 21 20.04 13.75 12.00
C MET A 21 18.93 12.71 12.16
N PRO A 22 18.85 12.01 13.31
CA PRO A 22 17.72 11.14 13.62
C PRO A 22 16.40 11.90 13.66
N VAL A 23 15.33 11.27 13.16
CA VAL A 23 13.97 11.80 13.19
C VAL A 23 13.11 10.93 14.10
N VAL A 24 12.49 11.54 15.11
CA VAL A 24 11.57 10.85 16.02
C VAL A 24 10.19 10.77 15.37
N LEU A 25 9.60 9.57 15.38
CA LEU A 25 8.23 9.33 14.93
C LEU A 25 7.35 9.01 16.12
N TYR A 26 6.16 9.61 16.15
CA TYR A 26 5.16 9.36 17.20
C TYR A 26 3.94 8.66 16.62
N SER A 27 3.40 7.70 17.38
CA SER A 27 2.10 7.12 17.04
C SER A 27 1.02 8.22 16.99
N GLY A 28 0.19 8.20 15.95
CA GLY A 28 -0.89 9.18 15.74
C GLY A 28 -0.47 10.49 15.05
N MET A 29 0.82 10.70 14.75
CA MET A 29 1.22 11.89 14.00
C MET A 29 0.73 11.84 12.54
N ARG A 30 0.43 13.02 11.98
CA ARG A 30 0.18 13.13 10.54
C ARG A 30 1.50 12.93 9.78
N ILE A 31 1.52 12.00 8.83
CA ILE A 31 2.75 11.58 8.14
C ILE A 31 2.64 11.63 6.61
N CYS A 32 1.42 11.57 6.05
CA CYS A 32 1.18 11.69 4.62
C CYS A 32 -0.26 12.18 4.34
N ALA A 33 -0.54 12.44 3.06
CA ALA A 33 -1.87 12.72 2.56
C ALA A 33 -2.21 11.73 1.44
N LEU A 34 -3.50 11.48 1.24
CA LEU A 34 -4.03 10.72 0.11
C LEU A 34 -4.73 11.67 -0.85
N THR A 35 -4.49 11.47 -2.13
CA THR A 35 -5.26 12.09 -3.21
C THR A 35 -6.05 11.00 -3.93
N PHE A 36 -7.22 11.37 -4.43
CA PHE A 36 -8.12 10.45 -5.13
C PHE A 36 -8.33 10.95 -6.55
N GLU A 37 -8.25 10.03 -7.51
CA GLU A 37 -8.50 10.31 -8.91
C GLU A 37 -9.67 9.46 -9.39
N THR A 38 -10.60 10.08 -10.11
CA THR A 38 -11.78 9.41 -10.64
C THR A 38 -11.42 8.71 -11.95
N LEU A 39 -11.74 7.42 -12.05
CA LEU A 39 -11.57 6.68 -13.30
C LEU A 39 -12.60 7.12 -14.35
N SER A 40 -12.27 6.98 -15.63
CA SER A 40 -13.19 7.25 -16.73
C SER A 40 -14.37 6.27 -16.80
N SER A 41 -14.20 5.05 -16.26
CA SER A 41 -15.23 4.02 -16.17
C SER A 41 -14.97 3.07 -14.99
N PRO A 42 -15.96 2.26 -14.58
CA PRO A 42 -15.76 1.26 -13.53
C PRO A 42 -14.64 0.27 -13.88
N CYS A 43 -13.83 -0.10 -12.88
CA CYS A 43 -12.77 -1.09 -13.04
C CYS A 43 -13.36 -2.50 -13.22
N GLU A 44 -13.05 -3.16 -14.34
CA GLU A 44 -13.54 -4.51 -14.65
C GLU A 44 -13.05 -5.55 -13.64
N THR A 45 -11.76 -5.52 -13.29
CA THR A 45 -11.15 -6.40 -12.27
C THR A 45 -10.51 -5.57 -11.17
N VAL A 46 -11.28 -5.35 -10.09
CA VAL A 46 -10.79 -4.68 -8.88
C VAL A 46 -9.66 -5.45 -8.19
N TYR A 47 -8.82 -4.76 -7.42
CA TYR A 47 -7.65 -5.32 -6.77
C TYR A 47 -7.94 -6.61 -5.99
N LEU A 48 -8.97 -6.61 -5.14
CA LEU A 48 -9.35 -7.79 -4.34
C LEU A 48 -9.77 -9.01 -5.18
N LYS A 49 -10.23 -8.81 -6.41
CA LYS A 49 -10.61 -9.88 -7.35
C LYS A 49 -9.47 -10.28 -8.28
N LYS A 50 -8.35 -9.55 -8.28
CA LYS A 50 -7.20 -9.82 -9.16
C LYS A 50 -6.53 -11.12 -8.72
N LYS A 51 -6.33 -12.04 -9.68
CA LYS A 51 -5.62 -13.30 -9.43
C LYS A 51 -4.20 -13.02 -8.92
N GLY A 52 -3.87 -13.56 -7.75
CA GLY A 52 -2.56 -13.35 -7.14
C GLY A 52 -2.35 -11.96 -6.55
N GLN A 53 -3.43 -11.25 -6.18
CA GLN A 53 -3.31 -10.11 -5.27
C GLN A 53 -2.62 -10.58 -3.97
N LYS A 54 -1.74 -9.75 -3.44
CA LYS A 54 -0.86 -10.12 -2.31
C LYS A 54 -1.19 -9.43 -1.01
N TYR A 55 -1.85 -8.27 -1.08
CA TYR A 55 -1.90 -7.30 0.02
C TYR A 55 -3.33 -6.81 0.34
N GLY A 56 -4.37 -7.49 -0.15
CA GLY A 56 -5.76 -7.18 0.20
C GLY A 56 -6.07 -7.59 1.65
N GLY A 57 -6.86 -6.75 2.34
CA GLY A 57 -7.31 -6.99 3.72
C GLY A 57 -6.19 -6.94 4.76
N GLN A 58 -5.14 -6.17 4.51
CA GLN A 58 -3.97 -6.13 5.39
C GLN A 58 -4.18 -5.21 6.60
N GLU A 59 -4.06 -5.74 7.82
CA GLU A 59 -4.25 -4.97 9.07
C GLU A 59 -2.95 -4.44 9.71
N THR A 60 -1.80 -5.00 9.34
CA THR A 60 -0.49 -4.64 9.91
C THR A 60 0.57 -4.57 8.81
N PRO A 61 1.70 -3.87 9.00
CA PRO A 61 2.79 -3.89 8.02
C PRO A 61 3.28 -5.32 7.80
N ARG A 62 3.16 -5.82 6.57
CA ARG A 62 3.66 -7.13 6.14
C ARG A 62 4.89 -6.93 5.25
N ALA A 63 5.83 -7.84 5.38
CA ALA A 63 6.99 -7.90 4.50
C ALA A 63 6.59 -8.16 3.04
N SER A 64 7.50 -7.82 2.12
CA SER A 64 7.31 -8.06 0.69
C SER A 64 7.02 -9.53 0.40
N ARG A 65 6.03 -9.75 -0.47
CA ARG A 65 5.64 -11.07 -1.01
C ARG A 65 6.09 -11.25 -2.45
N ILE A 66 7.18 -10.60 -2.84
CA ILE A 66 7.73 -10.72 -4.20
C ILE A 66 8.09 -12.18 -4.53
N THR A 67 8.49 -12.97 -3.53
CA THR A 67 8.83 -14.39 -3.67
C THR A 67 7.71 -15.23 -4.28
N GLU A 68 6.43 -14.87 -4.04
CA GLU A 68 5.26 -15.56 -4.60
C GLU A 68 5.16 -15.45 -6.14
N GLU A 69 5.91 -14.54 -6.78
CA GLU A 69 5.97 -14.46 -8.25
C GLU A 69 6.87 -15.53 -8.86
N PHE A 70 7.90 -15.98 -8.15
CA PHE A 70 8.84 -16.98 -8.65
C PHE A 70 8.36 -18.42 -8.45
N ASN A 71 7.31 -18.62 -7.64
CA ASN A 71 6.71 -19.92 -7.35
C ASN A 71 5.51 -20.25 -8.27
N LYS A 72 5.31 -19.47 -9.34
CA LYS A 72 4.30 -19.71 -10.37
C LYS A 72 4.94 -20.36 -11.58
#